data_AF-A0A9E4B2P6-F1
#
_entry.id   AF-A0A9E4B2P6-F1
#
_cell.length_a   1.000
_cell.length_b   1.000
_cell.length_c   1.000
_cell.angle_alpha   90.00
_cell.angle_beta   90.00
_cell.angle_gamma   90.00
#
_symmetry.space_group_name_H-M   'P 1'
#
loop_
_entity.id
_entity.type
_entity.pdbx_description
1 polymer ?
#
loop_
_entity_poly.entity_id
_entity_poly.type
_entity_poly.pdbx_seq_one_letter_code
_entity_poly.pdbx_strand_id
1 'polypeptide(L)' 'MTRVLAKHFPKPVVVDVETTGLGAHDRLVEVAVITLDPETWETQDEYDTLIGYGGAPIWKCSPGRMDGYRSGA' A
#
# COMPACT_ATOMS: atom_id res chain seq x y z
N MET A 1 -17.06 39.06 -7.98
CA MET A 1 -15.97 38.25 -7.39
C MET A 1 -16.41 36.81 -7.38
N THR A 2 -15.97 36.00 -8.34
CA THR A 2 -16.38 34.59 -8.46
C THR A 2 -15.40 33.74 -7.67
N ARG A 3 -15.85 33.12 -6.58
CA ARG A 3 -15.07 32.07 -5.89
C ARG A 3 -15.06 30.84 -6.78
N VAL A 4 -13.92 30.53 -7.38
CA VAL A 4 -13.67 29.19 -7.92
C VAL A 4 -13.46 28.29 -6.71
N LEU A 5 -14.46 27.47 -6.38
CA LEU A 5 -14.28 26.41 -5.41
C LEU A 5 -13.28 25.43 -6.01
N ALA A 6 -12.09 25.30 -5.42
CA ALA A 6 -11.13 24.28 -5.81
C ALA A 6 -11.84 22.92 -5.74
N LYS A 7 -12.10 22.34 -6.91
CA LYS A 7 -12.75 21.03 -7.02
C LYS A 7 -11.81 20.04 -6.33
N HIS A 8 -12.19 19.57 -5.14
CA HIS A 8 -11.47 18.48 -4.49
C HIS A 8 -11.63 17.25 -5.37
N PHE A 9 -10.60 16.94 -6.15
CA PHE A 9 -10.51 15.66 -6.83
C PHE A 9 -10.17 14.61 -5.76
N PRO A 10 -10.98 13.55 -5.62
CA PRO A 10 -10.61 12.45 -4.76
C PRO A 10 -9.27 11.89 -5.23
N LYS A 11 -8.32 11.69 -4.31
CA LYS A 11 -7.00 11.13 -4.63
C LYS A 11 -7.15 9.67 -5.07
N PRO A 12 -6.74 9.29 -6.28
CA PRO A 12 -6.76 7.91 -6.71
C PRO A 12 -5.81 7.08 -5.84
N VAL A 13 -6.25 5.86 -5.53
CA VAL A 13 -5.46 4.87 -4.78
C VAL A 13 -5.55 3.56 -5.56
N VAL A 14 -4.41 2.95 -5.82
CA VAL A 14 -4.34 1.59 -6.37
C VAL A 14 -3.93 0.66 -5.24
N VAL A 15 -4.68 -0.42 -5.08
CA VAL A 15 -4.45 -1.44 -4.06
C VAL A 15 -4.22 -2.75 -4.78
N ASP A 16 -3.10 -3.39 -4.49
CA ASP A 16 -2.75 -4.71 -4.97
C ASP A 16 -2.56 -5.64 -3.77
N VAL A 17 -3.02 -6.88 -3.90
CA VAL A 17 -3.04 -7.85 -2.80
C VAL A 17 -2.63 -9.22 -3.27
N GLU A 18 -1.74 -9.85 -2.52
CA GLU A 18 -1.34 -11.23 -2.75
C GLU A 18 -1.99 -12.17 -1.75
N THR A 19 -2.23 -13.40 -2.21
CA THR A 19 -2.94 -14.41 -1.46
C THR A 19 -2.14 -15.71 -1.33
N THR A 20 -2.52 -16.57 -0.39
CA THR A 20 -1.89 -17.89 -0.23
C THR A 20 -2.12 -18.85 -1.41
N GLY A 21 -3.11 -18.59 -2.28
CA GLY A 21 -3.45 -19.44 -3.42
C GLY A 21 -4.14 -20.76 -3.03
N LEU A 22 -4.76 -20.83 -1.84
CA LEU A 22 -5.36 -22.07 -1.30
C LEU A 22 -6.86 -22.20 -1.56
N GLY A 23 -7.42 -21.38 -2.45
CA GLY A 23 -8.83 -21.43 -2.84
C GLY A 23 -9.78 -21.13 -1.69
N ALA A 24 -10.56 -22.11 -1.23
CA ALA A 24 -11.53 -21.90 -0.15
C ALA A 24 -10.89 -21.51 1.20
N HIS A 25 -9.58 -21.68 1.36
CA HIS A 25 -8.82 -21.37 2.57
C HIS A 25 -7.88 -20.17 2.39
N ASP A 26 -8.11 -19.36 1.35
CA ASP A 26 -7.20 -18.29 1.01
C ASP A 26 -7.09 -17.22 2.09
N ARG A 27 -5.90 -16.66 2.23
CA ARG A 27 -5.60 -15.55 3.14
C ARG A 27 -4.72 -14.54 2.43
N LEU A 28 -4.88 -13.27 2.78
CA LEU A 28 -3.95 -12.23 2.35
C LEU A 28 -2.58 -12.49 2.97
N VAL A 29 -1.53 -12.40 2.16
CA VAL A 29 -0.13 -12.50 2.59
C VAL A 29 0.64 -11.21 2.34
N GLU A 30 0.11 -10.32 1.52
CA GLU A 30 0.71 -9.03 1.20
C GLU A 30 -0.38 -8.02 0.83
N VAL A 31 -0.13 -6.75 1.15
CA VAL A 31 -0.93 -5.62 0.66
C VAL A 31 0.03 -4.51 0.26
N ALA A 32 -0.07 -4.09 -1.00
CA ALA A 32 0.59 -2.91 -1.54
C ALA A 32 -0.46 -1.84 -1.88
N VAL A 33 -0.16 -0.59 -1.56
CA VAL A 33 -1.03 0.57 -1.78
C VAL A 33 -0.18 1.70 -2.34
N ILE A 34 -0.62 2.28 -3.44
CA ILE A 34 -0.01 3.48 -4.00
C ILE A 34 -1.05 4.60 -4.09
N THR A 35 -0.67 5.80 -3.71
CA THR A 35 -1.49 7.01 -3.92
C THR A 35 -0.96 7.76 -5.13
N LEU A 36 -1.87 8.27 -5.97
CA LEU A 36 -1.51 8.94 -7.21
C LEU A 36 -1.92 10.41 -7.19
N ASP A 37 -1.15 11.23 -7.89
CA ASP A 37 -1.58 12.57 -8.26
C ASP A 37 -2.73 12.47 -9.29
N PRO A 38 -3.91 13.08 -9.04
CA PRO A 38 -5.06 12.96 -9.94
C PRO A 38 -4.88 13.68 -11.29
N GLU A 39 -3.92 14.61 -11.39
CA GLU A 39 -3.66 15.38 -12.61
C GLU A 39 -2.53 14.75 -13.43
N THR A 40 -1.45 14.32 -12.78
CA THR A 40 -0.27 13.76 -13.47
C THR A 40 -0.24 12.24 -13.54
N TRP A 41 -1.03 11.55 -12.72
CA TRP A 41 -0.99 10.10 -12.53
C TRP A 41 0.35 9.56 -12.01
N GLU A 42 1.21 10.44 -11.50
CA GLU A 42 2.47 10.05 -10.87
C GLU A 42 2.23 9.56 -9.44
N THR A 43 3.07 8.63 -8.99
CA THR A 43 3.03 8.13 -7.60
C THR A 43 3.42 9.22 -6.62
N GLN A 44 2.58 9.44 -5.62
CA GLN A 44 2.83 10.37 -4.51
C GLN A 44 3.38 9.66 -3.27
N ASP A 45 2.87 8.46 -2.97
CA ASP A 45 3.26 7.68 -1.79
C ASP A 45 3.01 6.19 -2.04
N GLU A 46 3.76 5.35 -1.33
CA GLU A 46 3.72 3.90 -1.44
C GLU A 46 3.74 3.27 -0.03
N TYR A 47 2.86 2.30 0.16
CA TYR A 47 2.81 1.44 1.34
C TYR A 47 2.83 -0.02 0.89
N ASP A 48 3.69 -0.83 1.47
CA ASP A 48 3.83 -2.24 1.16
C ASP A 48 4.05 -2.99 2.47
N THR A 49 3.31 -4.07 2.70
CA THR A 49 3.52 -4.90 3.87
C THR A 49 3.20 -6.37 3.62
N LEU A 50 4.05 -7.24 4.16
CA LEU A 50 3.74 -8.66 4.33
C LEU A 50 2.81 -8.84 5.53
N ILE A 51 1.79 -9.69 5.38
CA ILE A 51 0.85 -10.08 6.44
C ILE A 51 1.24 -11.45 6.97
N GLY A 52 1.48 -11.52 8.28
CA GLY A 52 1.82 -12.75 8.98
C GLY A 52 0.64 -13.60 9.38
N TYR A 53 0.98 -14.82 9.77
CA TYR A 53 0.01 -15.81 10.21
C TYR A 53 -0.73 -15.27 11.46
N GLY A 54 -2.03 -14.96 11.30
CA GLY A 54 -2.84 -14.29 12.31
C GLY A 54 -3.32 -12.88 11.92
N GLY A 55 -2.95 -12.38 10.73
CA GLY A 55 -3.42 -11.10 10.19
C GLY A 55 -2.62 -9.88 10.65
N ALA A 56 -1.51 -10.08 11.36
CA ALA A 56 -0.63 -9.01 11.80
C ALA A 56 0.46 -8.74 10.75
N PRO A 57 0.77 -7.48 10.41
CA PRO A 57 1.86 -7.17 9.49
C PRO A 57 3.21 -7.68 10.03
N ILE A 58 3.99 -8.37 9.20
CA ILE A 58 5.36 -8.87 9.51
C ILE A 58 6.42 -7.76 9.42
N TRP A 59 6.04 -6.55 9.00
CA TRP A 59 6.88 -5.38 8.75
C TRP A 59 7.83 -5.51 7.56
N LYS A 60 7.60 -4.64 6.58
CA LYS A 60 8.63 -3.74 6.04
C LYS A 60 7.95 -2.37 5.86
N CYS A 61 8.44 -1.33 6.54
CA CYS A 61 8.01 0.03 6.29
C CYS A 61 9.27 0.85 6.03
N SER A 62 9.33 1.60 4.94
CA SER A 62 10.40 2.58 4.74
C SER A 62 9.95 3.73 3.84
N PRO A 63 9.45 4.84 4.44
CA PRO A 63 9.72 6.16 3.91
C PRO A 63 11.13 6.57 4.40
N GLY A 64 12.14 6.44 3.54
CA GLY A 64 13.41 7.19 3.67
C GLY A 64 14.67 6.53 4.27
N ARG A 65 14.64 5.35 4.91
CA ARG A 65 15.86 4.58 5.28
C ARG A 65 15.51 3.18 5.81
N MET A 66 16.06 2.14 5.20
CA MET A 66 15.88 0.73 5.58
C MET A 66 17.01 0.25 6.51
N ASP A 67 16.69 0.02 7.78
CA ASP A 67 17.53 -0.79 8.68
C ASP A 67 16.86 -2.16 8.88
N GLY A 68 17.32 -3.12 8.08
CA GLY A 68 17.34 -4.58 8.23
C GLY A 68 16.19 -5.36 8.93
N TYR A 69 15.56 -6.27 8.18
CA TYR A 69 15.19 -7.58 8.70
C TYR A 69 16.22 -8.61 8.20
N ARG A 70 17.11 -9.08 9.09
CA ARG A 70 17.94 -10.27 8.84
C ARG A 70 17.16 -11.47 9.34
N SER A 71 16.65 -12.30 8.44
CA SER A 71 16.26 -13.66 8.78
C SER A 71 17.54 -14.45 9.09
N GLY A 72 17.89 -14.53 10.37
CA GLY A 72 18.78 -15.55 10.87
C GLY A 72 17.98 -16.81 11.19
N ALA A 73 17.93 -17.73 10.23
CA ALA A 73 17.85 -19.19 10.38
C ALA A 73 17.83 -19.80 8.98
#